data_AF-A0A3F3Q0M9-F1
#
_entry.id   AF-A0A3F3Q0M9-F1
#
_cell.length_a   1.000
_cell.length_b   1.000
_cell.length_c   1.000
_cell.angle_alpha   90.00
_cell.angle_beta   90.00
_cell.angle_gamma   90.00
#
_symmetry.space_group_name_H-M   'P 1'
#
loop_
_entity.id
_entity.type
_entity.pdbx_description
1 polymer ?
#
loop_
_entity_poly.entity_id
_entity_poly.type
_entity_poly.pdbx_seq_one_letter_code
_entity_poly.pdbx_strand_id
1 'polypeptide(L)'
;MSELQSSDIELFERLSSYPFGSDREFAVGLSIILGHPESPASEEEINRSDDLTLQAKCFYFSRKEKLTPPLDFSTYKAWLESASTSKSADLSSPGPTVDVPKSQEEPTYPSSFAHIVELITTGQPIPGIQQIPDTVLTGHDKPSEKPERRKPWEKGIASK
;
A
#
# COMPACT_ATOMS: atom_id res chain seq x y z
N MET A 1 -18.73 4.62 17.08
CA MET A 1 -19.28 5.13 15.80
C MET A 1 -19.08 6.62 15.83
N SER A 2 -18.07 7.14 15.14
CA SER A 2 -17.87 8.60 15.06
C SER A 2 -18.92 9.15 14.11
N GLU A 3 -19.88 9.93 14.61
CA GLU A 3 -20.87 10.60 13.77
C GLU A 3 -20.16 11.68 12.94
N LEU A 4 -20.20 11.51 11.61
CA LEU A 4 -19.74 12.50 10.64
C LEU A 4 -20.52 13.80 10.85
N GLN A 5 -19.85 14.89 11.23
CA GLN A 5 -20.52 16.19 11.32
C GLN A 5 -20.67 16.77 9.90
N SER A 6 -21.67 17.64 9.69
CA SER A 6 -21.84 18.34 8.41
C SER A 6 -20.59 19.15 8.02
N SER A 7 -19.89 19.71 9.01
CA SER A 7 -18.61 20.39 8.81
C SER A 7 -17.52 19.47 8.25
N ASP A 8 -17.50 18.20 8.65
CA ASP A 8 -16.54 17.23 8.13
C ASP A 8 -16.80 16.94 6.66
N ILE A 9 -18.08 16.82 6.28
CA ILE A 9 -18.50 16.62 4.88
C ILE A 9 -18.05 17.80 4.01
N GLU A 10 -18.29 19.04 4.45
CA GLU A 10 -17.83 20.24 3.74
C GLU A 10 -16.29 20.28 3.61
N LEU A 11 -15.57 19.85 4.64
CA LEU A 11 -14.11 19.73 4.60
C LEU A 11 -13.65 18.64 3.63
N PHE A 12 -14.33 17.49 3.57
CA PHE A 12 -14.01 16.40 2.65
C PHE A 12 -14.24 16.80 1.19
N GLU A 13 -15.33 17.50 0.90
CA GLU A 13 -15.58 18.07 -0.42
C GLU A 13 -14.47 19.05 -0.80
N ARG A 14 -14.11 19.95 0.12
CA ARG A 14 -13.05 20.93 -0.12
C ARG A 14 -11.67 20.31 -0.26
N LEU A 15 -11.38 19.25 0.49
CA LEU A 15 -10.19 18.43 0.37
C LEU A 15 -10.12 17.77 -1.02
N SER A 16 -11.23 17.19 -1.48
CA SER A 16 -11.29 16.52 -2.79
C SER A 16 -11.17 17.46 -3.98
N SER A 17 -11.63 18.71 -3.83
CA SER A 17 -11.52 19.78 -4.83
C SER A 17 -10.15 20.49 -4.81
N TYR A 18 -9.32 20.24 -3.80
CA TYR A 18 -8.05 20.95 -3.63
C TYR A 18 -7.00 20.52 -4.69
N PRO A 19 -6.35 21.47 -5.40
CA PRO A 19 -5.39 21.16 -6.46
C PRO A 19 -4.00 20.82 -5.90
N PHE A 20 -3.84 19.60 -5.35
CA PHE A 20 -2.57 19.14 -4.79
C PHE A 20 -1.40 19.14 -5.78
N GLY A 21 -1.65 18.94 -7.08
CA GLY A 21 -0.60 18.92 -8.11
C GLY A 21 0.05 20.30 -8.35
N SER A 22 -0.66 21.39 -8.09
CA SER A 22 -0.12 22.75 -8.21
C SER A 22 0.64 23.20 -6.95
N ASP A 23 0.56 22.43 -5.87
CA ASP A 23 1.12 22.79 -4.57
C ASP A 23 2.53 22.19 -4.40
N ARG A 24 3.54 23.05 -4.55
CA ARG A 24 4.94 22.64 -4.44
C ARG A 24 5.33 22.24 -3.01
N GLU A 25 4.74 22.84 -1.99
CA GLU A 25 5.06 22.50 -0.59
C GLU A 25 4.55 21.10 -0.26
N PHE A 26 3.36 20.75 -0.77
CA PHE A 26 2.83 19.41 -0.67
C PHE A 26 3.71 18.40 -1.43
N ALA A 27 4.09 18.70 -2.68
CA ALA A 27 4.91 17.81 -3.50
C ALA A 27 6.28 17.51 -2.86
N VAL A 28 6.91 18.50 -2.24
CA VAL A 28 8.17 18.33 -1.49
C VAL A 28 7.94 17.52 -0.20
N GLY A 29 6.85 17.78 0.53
CA GLY A 29 6.52 17.00 1.72
C GLY A 29 6.27 15.53 1.41
N LEU A 30 5.55 15.26 0.30
CA LEU A 30 5.22 13.91 -0.13
C LEU A 30 6.46 13.14 -0.61
N SER A 31 7.42 13.80 -1.29
CA SER A 31 8.64 13.13 -1.74
C SER A 31 9.55 12.69 -0.60
N ILE A 32 9.55 13.42 0.52
CA ILE A 32 10.24 13.00 1.75
C ILE A 32 9.61 11.72 2.31
N ILE A 33 8.27 11.65 2.32
CA ILE A 33 7.52 10.48 2.80
C ILE A 33 7.74 9.26 1.89
N LEU A 34 7.82 9.48 0.57
CA LEU A 34 8.06 8.44 -0.43
C LEU A 34 9.54 7.98 -0.52
N GLY A 35 10.46 8.68 0.15
CA GLY A 35 11.88 8.29 0.23
C GLY A 35 12.75 8.79 -0.92
N HIS A 36 12.31 9.80 -1.68
CA HIS A 36 13.10 10.46 -2.72
C HIS A 36 13.14 11.99 -2.53
N PRO A 37 13.85 12.49 -1.50
CA PRO A 37 13.88 13.91 -1.16
C PRO A 37 14.57 14.80 -2.20
N GLU A 38 15.34 14.23 -3.13
CA GLU A 38 16.07 14.99 -4.16
C GLU A 38 15.16 15.54 -5.27
N SER A 39 13.98 14.93 -5.47
CA SER A 39 13.01 15.33 -6.48
C SER A 39 11.64 15.56 -5.85
N PRO A 40 10.90 16.62 -6.23
CA PRO A 40 9.52 16.78 -5.80
C PRO A 40 8.67 15.60 -6.31
N ALA A 41 7.64 15.23 -5.56
CA ALA A 41 6.72 14.17 -5.98
C ALA A 41 6.06 14.56 -7.31
N SER A 42 6.02 13.61 -8.24
CA SER A 42 5.43 13.85 -9.56
C SER A 42 3.90 13.89 -9.48
N GLU A 43 3.24 14.43 -10.50
CA GLU A 43 1.78 14.56 -10.48
C GLU A 43 1.09 13.19 -10.37
N GLU A 44 1.69 12.14 -10.93
CA GLU A 44 1.21 10.77 -10.82
C GLU A 44 1.27 10.27 -9.38
N GLU A 45 2.31 10.64 -8.62
CA GLU A 45 2.51 10.30 -7.20
C GLU A 45 1.49 10.99 -6.31
N ILE A 46 1.23 12.26 -6.60
CA ILE A 46 0.26 13.09 -5.91
C ILE A 46 -1.17 12.58 -6.18
N ASN A 47 -1.46 12.08 -7.38
CA ASN A 47 -2.78 11.56 -7.74
C ASN A 47 -3.03 10.11 -7.30
N ARG A 48 -2.05 9.40 -6.73
CA ARG A 48 -2.30 8.05 -6.21
C ARG A 48 -3.32 8.08 -5.08
N SER A 49 -4.17 7.06 -5.07
CA SER A 49 -5.19 6.81 -4.04
C SER A 49 -4.67 5.88 -2.94
N ASP A 50 -3.35 5.82 -2.74
CA ASP A 50 -2.74 5.01 -1.69
C ASP A 50 -3.06 5.57 -0.31
N ASP A 51 -3.15 4.69 0.70
CA ASP A 51 -3.39 5.05 2.10
C ASP A 51 -2.42 6.15 2.58
N LEU A 52 -1.15 6.02 2.19
CA LEU A 52 -0.07 6.95 2.52
C LEU A 52 -0.29 8.34 1.90
N THR A 53 -0.61 8.40 0.60
CA THR A 53 -0.85 9.66 -0.11
C THR A 53 -2.10 10.34 0.42
N LEU A 54 -3.16 9.56 0.70
CA LEU A 54 -4.42 10.07 1.22
C LEU A 54 -4.26 10.59 2.66
N GLN A 55 -3.52 9.87 3.51
CA GLN A 55 -3.16 10.34 4.85
C GLN A 55 -2.33 11.63 4.81
N ALA A 56 -1.35 11.72 3.89
CA ALA A 56 -0.56 12.94 3.70
C ALA A 56 -1.42 14.13 3.26
N LYS A 57 -2.39 13.91 2.34
CA LYS A 57 -3.36 14.93 1.92
C LYS A 57 -4.19 15.44 3.10
N CYS A 58 -4.74 14.53 3.92
CA CYS A 58 -5.52 14.88 5.11
C CYS A 58 -4.66 15.69 6.12
N PHE A 59 -3.44 15.25 6.39
CA PHE A 59 -2.52 15.95 7.29
C PHE A 59 -2.16 17.34 6.78
N TYR A 60 -1.83 17.46 5.50
CA TYR A 60 -1.46 18.74 4.90
C TYR A 60 -2.63 19.73 4.90
N PHE A 61 -3.82 19.25 4.55
CA PHE A 61 -5.02 20.07 4.52
C PHE A 61 -5.44 20.54 5.92
N SER A 62 -5.39 19.64 6.92
CA SER A 62 -5.69 20.02 8.31
C SER A 62 -4.73 21.08 8.85
N ARG A 63 -3.44 21.00 8.48
CA ARG A 63 -2.44 22.04 8.79
C ARG A 63 -2.79 23.38 8.12
N LYS A 64 -3.23 23.34 6.85
CA LYS A 64 -3.52 24.55 6.06
C LYS A 64 -4.78 25.28 6.54
N GLU A 65 -5.84 24.55 6.83
CA GLU A 65 -7.10 25.08 7.36
C GLU A 65 -7.05 25.36 8.88
N LYS A 66 -5.92 25.05 9.53
CA LYS A 66 -5.70 25.21 10.98
C LYS A 66 -6.81 24.55 11.82
N LEU A 67 -7.18 23.32 11.44
CA LEU A 67 -8.25 22.59 12.10
C LEU A 67 -7.85 22.16 13.51
N THR A 68 -8.72 22.43 14.48
CA THR A 68 -8.65 21.91 15.84
C THR A 68 -10.01 21.30 16.19
N PRO A 69 -10.17 19.98 16.21
CA PRO A 69 -9.17 18.91 16.05
C PRO A 69 -8.72 18.70 14.58
N PRO A 70 -7.55 18.08 14.35
CA PRO A 70 -7.07 17.76 13.00
C PRO A 70 -8.00 16.75 12.30
N LEU A 71 -8.05 16.84 10.97
CA LEU A 71 -8.82 15.93 10.12
C LEU A 71 -8.27 14.50 10.21
N ASP A 72 -9.10 13.56 10.62
CA ASP A 72 -8.70 12.17 10.77
C ASP A 72 -8.84 11.41 9.44
N PHE A 73 -7.77 10.70 9.08
CA PHE A 73 -7.67 9.93 7.85
C PHE A 73 -8.73 8.80 7.79
N SER A 74 -9.00 8.14 8.92
CA SER A 74 -9.97 7.04 8.99
C SER A 74 -11.37 7.51 8.65
N THR A 75 -11.73 8.73 9.06
CA THR A 75 -13.06 9.31 8.83
C THR A 75 -13.25 9.69 7.37
N TYR A 76 -12.23 10.29 6.75
CA TYR A 76 -12.26 10.60 5.32
C TYR A 76 -12.33 9.34 4.46
N LYS A 77 -11.57 8.29 4.82
CA LYS A 77 -11.61 7.00 4.12
C LYS A 77 -12.99 6.34 4.19
N ALA A 78 -13.61 6.32 5.37
CA ALA A 78 -14.97 5.80 5.54
C ALA A 78 -15.99 6.60 4.72
N TRP A 79 -15.83 7.93 4.62
CA TRP A 79 -16.65 8.76 3.74
C TRP A 79 -16.44 8.42 2.26
N LEU A 80 -15.20 8.17 1.83
CA LEU A 80 -14.88 7.78 0.45
C LEU A 80 -15.50 6.42 0.08
N GLU A 81 -15.48 5.46 0.99
CA GLU A 81 -16.13 4.14 0.84
C GLU A 81 -17.66 4.29 0.75
N SER A 82 -18.25 5.14 1.59
CA SER A 82 -19.68 5.47 1.55
C SER A 82 -20.09 6.21 0.27
N ALA A 83 -19.28 7.15 -0.20
CA ALA A 83 -19.47 7.90 -1.44
C ALA A 83 -19.32 7.00 -2.68
N SER A 84 -18.48 5.98 -2.61
CA SER A 84 -18.35 4.96 -3.66
C SER A 84 -19.56 4.02 -3.67
N THR A 85 -20.08 3.65 -2.49
CA THR A 85 -21.32 2.86 -2.34
C THR A 85 -22.54 3.56 -2.92
N SER A 86 -22.66 4.88 -2.76
CA SER A 86 -23.80 5.64 -3.31
C SER A 86 -23.73 5.85 -4.83
N LYS A 87 -22.56 5.70 -5.46
CA LYS A 87 -22.40 5.68 -6.93
C LYS A 87 -22.54 4.29 -7.56
N SER A 88 -22.45 3.23 -6.76
CA SER A 88 -22.69 1.83 -7.15
C SER A 88 -23.93 1.25 -6.48
N ALA A 89 -24.96 2.07 -6.23
CA ALA A 89 -26.28 1.59 -5.84
C ALA A 89 -27.08 1.11 -7.07
N ASP A 90 -26.51 0.16 -7.81
CA ASP A 90 -27.26 -0.95 -8.39
C ASP A 90 -26.49 -2.20 -7.96
N LEU A 91 -27.15 -3.06 -7.19
CA LEU A 91 -26.70 -4.35 -6.67
C LEU A 91 -25.91 -4.33 -5.33
N SER A 92 -26.72 -4.35 -4.27
CA SER A 92 -26.58 -5.22 -3.08
C SER A 92 -26.37 -4.50 -1.74
N SER A 93 -27.49 -4.36 -1.03
CA SER A 93 -27.57 -4.05 0.41
C SER A 93 -27.54 -5.32 1.27
N PRO A 94 -27.32 -5.22 2.60
CA PRO A 94 -26.73 -6.26 3.45
C PRO A 94 -27.73 -6.98 4.38
N GLY A 95 -27.33 -8.11 4.98
CA GLY A 95 -27.89 -8.58 6.26
C GLY A 95 -27.95 -10.11 6.50
N PRO A 96 -28.03 -10.59 7.77
CA PRO A 96 -27.39 -11.83 8.25
C PRO A 96 -28.33 -12.97 8.74
N THR A 97 -27.74 -14.17 8.96
CA THR A 97 -28.29 -15.42 9.61
C THR A 97 -29.43 -16.10 8.83
N VAL A 98 -29.45 -17.42 8.52
CA VAL A 98 -29.50 -18.61 9.41
C VAL A 98 -29.24 -19.91 8.59
N ASP A 99 -28.42 -20.82 9.16
CA ASP A 99 -28.53 -22.30 9.24
C ASP A 99 -28.76 -23.26 8.01
N VAL A 100 -27.97 -24.36 8.00
CA VAL A 100 -28.08 -25.71 7.33
C VAL A 100 -27.54 -25.86 5.87
N PRO A 101 -27.00 -27.02 5.41
CA PRO A 101 -25.70 -27.65 5.66
C PRO A 101 -24.84 -27.96 4.38
N LYS A 102 -23.51 -27.89 4.50
CA LYS A 102 -22.44 -28.59 3.73
C LYS A 102 -22.76 -29.16 2.31
N SER A 103 -22.42 -28.40 1.27
CA SER A 103 -21.70 -28.89 0.07
C SER A 103 -21.07 -27.73 -0.70
N GLN A 104 -19.74 -27.61 -0.57
CA GLN A 104 -18.81 -26.98 -1.53
C GLN A 104 -19.29 -25.69 -2.22
N GLU A 105 -19.56 -24.64 -1.47
CA GLU A 105 -19.53 -23.28 -2.03
C GLU A 105 -18.10 -22.77 -1.94
N GLU A 106 -17.42 -22.70 -3.08
CA GLU A 106 -16.19 -21.92 -3.18
C GLU A 106 -16.54 -20.46 -2.80
N PRO A 107 -15.83 -19.84 -1.86
CA PRO A 107 -16.09 -18.44 -1.54
C PRO A 107 -15.87 -17.61 -2.81
N THR A 108 -16.62 -16.53 -2.97
CA THR A 108 -16.46 -15.60 -4.10
C THR A 108 -15.08 -14.97 -4.04
N TYR A 109 -14.10 -15.64 -4.66
CA TYR A 109 -12.73 -15.16 -4.74
C TYR A 109 -12.67 -13.96 -5.71
N PRO A 110 -11.76 -13.00 -5.48
CA PRO A 110 -11.61 -11.88 -6.39
C PRO A 110 -11.25 -12.35 -7.81
N SER A 111 -11.62 -11.57 -8.83
CA SER A 111 -11.39 -11.89 -10.24
C SER A 111 -9.92 -12.19 -10.57
N SER A 112 -8.98 -11.53 -9.88
CA SER A 112 -7.55 -11.80 -9.98
C SER A 112 -7.19 -13.25 -9.62
N PHE A 113 -7.81 -13.80 -8.56
CA PHE A 113 -7.55 -15.18 -8.15
C PHE A 113 -8.13 -16.19 -9.15
N ALA A 114 -9.36 -15.96 -9.63
CA ALA A 114 -9.97 -16.81 -10.66
C ALA A 114 -9.13 -16.84 -11.95
N HIS A 115 -8.59 -15.68 -12.35
CA HIS A 115 -7.68 -15.58 -13.49
C HIS A 115 -6.38 -16.36 -13.26
N ILE A 116 -5.80 -16.29 -12.05
CA ILE A 116 -4.59 -17.08 -11.72
C ILE A 116 -4.89 -18.59 -11.75
N VAL A 117 -6.03 -19.03 -11.21
CA VAL A 117 -6.46 -20.44 -11.26
C VAL A 117 -6.67 -20.90 -12.70
N GLU A 118 -7.27 -20.07 -13.55
CA GLU A 118 -7.41 -20.33 -14.98
C GLU A 118 -6.04 -20.50 -15.66
N LEU A 119 -5.08 -19.61 -15.41
CA LEU A 119 -3.72 -19.74 -15.95
C LEU A 119 -3.03 -21.04 -15.50
N ILE A 120 -3.20 -21.43 -14.23
CA ILE A 120 -2.64 -22.67 -13.69
C ILE A 120 -3.30 -23.89 -14.36
N THR A 121 -4.64 -23.91 -14.44
CA THR A 121 -5.39 -25.04 -15.01
C THR A 121 -5.20 -25.19 -16.51
N THR A 122 -4.98 -24.09 -17.24
CA THR A 122 -4.70 -24.08 -18.68
C THR A 122 -3.22 -24.25 -19.02
N GLY A 123 -2.33 -24.24 -18.01
CA GLY A 123 -0.89 -24.36 -18.20
C GLY A 123 -0.25 -23.12 -18.86
N GLN A 124 -0.92 -21.96 -18.81
CA GLN A 124 -0.38 -20.71 -19.30
C GLN A 124 0.65 -20.12 -18.33
N PRO A 125 1.67 -19.40 -18.83
CA PRO A 125 2.69 -18.79 -17.98
C PRO A 125 2.07 -17.70 -17.09
N ILE A 126 2.41 -17.73 -15.80
CA ILE A 126 1.94 -16.74 -14.83
C ILE A 126 2.66 -15.41 -15.09
N PRO A 127 1.95 -14.28 -15.23
CA PRO A 127 2.58 -12.99 -15.47
C PRO A 127 3.49 -12.59 -14.30
N GLY A 128 4.69 -12.08 -14.61
CA GLY A 128 5.62 -11.53 -13.61
C GLY A 128 6.57 -12.53 -12.96
N ILE A 129 6.45 -13.83 -13.22
CA ILE A 129 7.46 -14.80 -12.74
C ILE A 129 8.68 -14.79 -13.66
N GLN A 130 9.87 -14.70 -13.05
CA GLN A 130 11.12 -14.87 -13.78
C GLN A 130 11.40 -16.36 -13.96
N GLN A 131 11.66 -16.78 -15.20
CA GLN A 131 12.05 -18.16 -15.49
C GLN A 131 13.46 -18.38 -14.94
N ILE A 132 13.56 -19.14 -13.84
CA ILE A 132 14.84 -19.60 -13.32
C ILE A 132 15.28 -20.77 -14.20
N PRO A 133 16.38 -20.65 -14.95
CA PRO A 133 16.91 -21.79 -15.69
C PRO A 133 17.35 -22.88 -14.70
N ASP A 134 17.10 -24.13 -15.06
CA ASP A 134 17.46 -25.32 -14.27
C ASP A 134 18.98 -25.62 -14.35
N THR A 135 19.77 -24.55 -14.32
CA THR A 135 21.22 -24.56 -14.45
C THR A 135 21.84 -24.11 -13.16
N VAL A 136 22.65 -24.97 -12.55
CA VAL A 136 23.58 -24.55 -11.50
C VAL A 136 24.53 -23.53 -12.14
N LEU A 137 24.57 -22.30 -11.61
CA LEU A 137 25.43 -21.22 -12.08
C LEU A 137 26.89 -21.54 -11.69
N THR A 138 27.52 -22.48 -12.40
CA THR A 138 28.89 -22.92 -12.11
C THR A 138 29.87 -21.77 -12.35
N GLY A 139 30.70 -21.47 -11.34
CA GLY A 139 31.80 -20.49 -11.46
C GLY A 139 31.50 -19.06 -11.00
N HIS A 140 30.33 -18.78 -10.41
CA HIS A 140 30.07 -17.51 -9.71
C HIS A 140 30.44 -17.53 -8.22
N ASP A 141 30.92 -18.65 -7.70
CA ASP A 141 31.50 -18.77 -6.37
C ASP A 141 32.81 -17.97 -6.31
N LYS A 142 32.75 -16.73 -5.82
CA LYS A 142 33.96 -15.98 -5.48
C LYS A 142 34.53 -16.59 -4.19
N PRO A 143 35.75 -17.14 -4.20
CA PRO A 143 36.38 -17.57 -2.96
C PRO A 143 36.55 -16.35 -2.04
N SER A 144 36.36 -16.54 -0.73
CA SER A 144 36.55 -15.47 0.25
C SER A 144 38.02 -15.01 0.25
N GLU A 145 38.31 -13.90 -0.42
CA GLU A 145 39.65 -13.30 -0.49
C GLU A 145 40.02 -12.49 0.76
N LYS A 146 39.05 -12.24 1.65
CA LYS A 146 39.30 -11.50 2.89
C LYS A 146 40.06 -12.39 3.89
N PRO A 147 41.19 -11.91 4.46
CA PRO A 147 41.92 -12.66 5.48
C PRO A 147 41.04 -12.86 6.72
N GLU A 148 41.00 -14.09 7.22
CA GLU A 148 40.21 -14.44 8.39
C GLU A 148 40.73 -13.69 9.62
N ARG A 149 39.82 -12.92 10.25
CA ARG A 149 40.18 -12.13 11.42
C ARG A 149 40.26 -13.05 12.63
N ARG A 150 41.47 -13.22 13.16
CA ARG A 150 41.70 -14.06 14.32
C ARG A 150 40.90 -13.61 15.53
N LYS A 151 40.34 -14.60 16.23
CA LYS A 151 39.55 -14.35 17.42
C LYS A 151 40.50 -13.89 18.55
N PRO A 152 40.08 -12.96 19.43
CA PRO A 152 40.97 -12.37 20.44
C PRO A 152 41.66 -13.39 21.36
N TRP A 153 41.06 -14.56 21.56
CA TRP A 153 41.59 -15.65 22.38
C TRP A 153 42.62 -16.54 21.68
N GLU A 154 42.83 -16.38 20.36
CA GLU A 154 43.84 -17.14 19.60
C GLU A 154 45.27 -16.62 19.82
N LYS A 155 45.44 -15.48 20.54
CA LYS A 155 46.75 -14.89 20.85
C LYS A 155 47.47 -15.55 22.04
N GLY A 156 46.96 -16.64 22.60
CA GLY A 156 47.45 -17.23 23.86
C GLY A 156 47.97 -18.67 23.81
N ILE A 157 47.97 -19.34 22.65
CA ILE A 157 48.43 -20.74 22.53
C ILE A 157 49.68 -20.86 21.64
N ALA A 158 50.71 -20.09 21.98
CA ALA A 158 52.06 -20.35 21.52
C ALA A 158 53.00 -20.13 22.70
N SER A 159 53.21 -21.20 23.47
CA SER A 159 54.43 -21.56 24.20
C SER A 159 54.09 -22.49 25.37
N LYS A 160 54.27 -23.79 25.14
CA LYS A 160 55.14 -24.62 25.98
C LYS A 160 55.73 -25.74 25.13
#